data_AF-A0A2V7YHC8-F1
#
_entry.id   AF-A0A2V7YHC8-F1
#
_cell.length_a   1.000
_cell.length_b   1.000
_cell.length_c   1.000
_cell.angle_alpha   90.00
_cell.angle_beta   90.00
_cell.angle_gamma   90.00
#
_symmetry.space_group_name_H-M   'P 1'
#
loop_
_entity.id
_entity.type
_entity.pdbx_description
1 polymer ?
#
loop_
_entity_poly.entity_id
_entity_poly.type
_entity_poly.pdbx_seq_one_letter_code
_entity_poly.pdbx_strand_id
1 'polypeptide(L)'
;CIVSFADSVSYDIQFVGGFRNALFGGEGLFYATLTGPGHVVLQTLPFSRLANRIAAAIGSRKEESKGLAGIAGGVLGNIISGDD
;
A
#
# COMPACT_ATOMS: atom_id res chain seq x y z
N CYS A 1 -7.39 9.06 7.93
CA CYS A 1 -8.15 8.55 9.09
C CYS A 1 -9.11 9.58 9.68
N ILE A 2 -9.15 10.82 9.22
CA ILE A 2 -10.09 11.83 9.71
C ILE A 2 -11.43 11.64 9.01
N VAL A 3 -12.53 11.64 9.77
CA VAL A 3 -13.91 11.54 9.25
C VAL A 3 -14.58 12.92 9.27
N SER A 4 -14.51 13.59 10.41
CA SER A 4 -15.03 14.95 10.60
C SER A 4 -14.35 15.64 11.77
N PHE A 5 -14.42 16.96 11.81
CA PHE A 5 -13.94 17.81 12.90
C PHE A 5 -14.83 19.05 13.01
N ALA A 6 -14.89 19.65 14.19
CA ALA A 6 -15.64 20.89 14.43
C ALA A 6 -15.01 22.08 13.69
N ASP A 7 -15.83 23.08 13.36
CA ASP A 7 -15.42 24.29 12.63
C ASP A 7 -14.32 25.10 13.36
N SER A 8 -14.29 25.02 14.69
CA SER A 8 -13.25 25.63 15.54
C SER A 8 -11.90 24.91 15.51
N VAL A 9 -11.78 23.80 14.77
CA VAL A 9 -10.54 23.03 14.64
C VAL A 9 -9.84 23.40 13.34
N SER A 10 -8.63 23.93 13.45
CA SER A 10 -7.75 24.20 12.32
C SER A 10 -7.15 22.90 11.79
N TYR A 11 -7.09 22.76 10.46
CA TYR A 11 -6.60 21.58 9.75
C TYR A 11 -5.44 21.97 8.81
N ASP A 12 -4.32 21.26 8.92
CA ASP A 12 -3.16 21.42 8.05
C ASP A 12 -2.64 20.06 7.57
N ILE A 13 -2.08 20.02 6.36
CA ILE A 13 -1.49 18.80 5.76
C ILE A 13 0.01 18.99 5.63
N GLN A 14 0.76 18.16 6.36
CA GLN A 14 2.22 18.16 6.32
C GLN A 14 2.72 16.95 5.56
N PHE A 15 3.52 17.22 4.53
CA PHE A 15 4.17 16.18 3.75
C PHE A 15 5.38 15.64 4.51
N VAL A 16 5.39 14.35 4.80
CA VAL A 16 6.45 13.71 5.57
C VAL A 16 7.35 12.94 4.59
N GLY A 17 8.17 13.70 3.86
CA GLY A 17 9.40 13.21 3.20
C GLY A 17 9.30 12.14 2.09
N GLY A 18 9.64 12.57 0.87
CA GLY A 18 10.34 11.77 -0.14
C GLY A 18 9.50 10.89 -1.07
N PHE A 19 9.66 11.09 -2.39
CA PHE A 19 9.02 10.30 -3.47
C PHE A 19 9.22 8.77 -3.34
N ARG A 20 10.27 8.33 -2.63
CA ARG A 20 10.54 6.90 -2.40
C ARG A 20 9.59 6.26 -1.38
N ASN A 21 9.25 6.95 -0.28
CA ASN A 21 8.26 6.44 0.68
C ASN A 21 6.85 6.43 0.07
N ALA A 22 6.60 7.31 -0.91
CA ALA A 22 5.34 7.42 -1.63
C ALA A 22 4.99 6.16 -2.41
N LEU A 23 6.01 5.62 -3.10
CA LEU A 23 5.84 4.52 -4.02
C LEU A 23 5.83 3.15 -3.33
N PHE A 24 6.51 3.01 -2.19
CA PHE A 24 6.77 1.72 -1.55
C PHE A 24 6.06 1.52 -0.20
N GLY A 25 5.50 2.58 0.40
CA GLY A 25 4.98 2.51 1.78
C GLY A 25 3.53 2.07 1.93
N GLY A 26 2.69 2.16 0.90
CA GLY A 26 1.26 1.76 0.93
C GLY A 26 0.37 2.51 1.93
N GLU A 27 0.94 3.30 2.85
CA GLU A 27 0.27 4.06 3.89
C GLU A 27 0.83 5.51 3.93
N GLY A 28 0.08 6.43 3.32
CA GLY A 28 0.04 7.87 3.61
C GLY A 28 1.35 8.66 3.82
N LEU A 29 1.74 9.44 2.79
CA LEU A 29 2.83 10.43 2.78
C LEU A 29 2.55 11.74 3.54
N PHE A 30 1.39 11.83 4.16
CA PHE A 30 0.83 13.08 4.64
C PHE A 30 0.33 12.88 6.07
N TYR A 31 0.87 13.65 6.99
CA TYR A 31 0.28 13.83 8.31
C TYR A 31 -0.69 14.98 8.27
N ALA A 32 -1.83 14.80 8.93
CA ALA A 32 -2.77 15.88 9.16
C ALA A 32 -2.61 16.39 10.59
N THR A 33 -2.41 17.69 10.74
CA THR A 33 -2.37 18.36 12.03
C THR A 33 -3.73 18.99 12.29
N LEU A 34 -4.32 18.68 13.44
CA LEU A 34 -5.60 19.23 13.90
C LEU A 34 -5.37 20.01 15.19
N THR A 35 -5.67 21.32 15.20
CA THR A 35 -5.41 22.20 16.35
C THR A 35 -6.59 23.09 16.63
N GLY A 36 -7.07 23.08 17.88
CA GLY A 36 -8.18 23.93 18.33
C GLY A 36 -9.15 23.15 19.22
N PRO A 37 -10.03 23.85 19.96
CA PRO A 37 -11.07 23.19 20.73
C PRO A 37 -12.13 22.63 19.80
N GLY A 38 -12.71 21.48 20.13
CA GLY A 38 -13.80 20.89 19.37
C GLY A 38 -13.73 19.38 19.26
N HIS A 39 -14.79 18.78 18.75
CA HIS A 39 -14.86 17.33 18.56
C HIS A 39 -14.18 16.92 17.26
N VAL A 40 -13.41 15.83 17.32
CA VAL A 40 -12.75 15.22 16.16
C VAL A 40 -13.14 13.75 16.10
N VAL A 41 -13.61 13.30 14.94
CA VAL A 41 -13.94 11.90 14.69
C VAL A 41 -12.87 11.28 13.80
N LEU A 42 -12.23 10.22 14.31
CA LEU A 42 -11.22 9.46 13.61
C LEU A 42 -11.70 8.04 13.32
N GLN A 43 -11.35 7.54 12.14
CA GLN A 43 -11.54 6.16 11.70
C GLN A 43 -10.23 5.39 11.83
N THR A 44 -10.28 4.29 12.57
CA THR A 44 -9.12 3.42 12.85
C THR A 44 -8.63 2.67 11.62
N LEU A 45 -9.55 2.16 10.81
CA LEU A 45 -9.25 1.43 9.58
C LEU A 45 -9.88 2.16 8.39
N PRO A 46 -9.15 3.12 7.79
CA PRO A 46 -9.58 3.77 6.56
C PRO A 46 -9.87 2.74 5.48
N PHE A 47 -10.87 3.02 4.64
CA PHE A 47 -11.29 2.13 3.56
C PHE A 47 -10.12 1.69 2.67
N SER A 48 -9.17 2.59 2.36
CA SER A 48 -7.97 2.25 1.58
C SER A 48 -7.08 1.20 2.27
N ARG A 49 -6.88 1.29 3.59
CA ARG A 49 -6.14 0.27 4.35
C ARG A 49 -6.90 -1.05 4.38
N LEU A 50 -8.22 -1.01 4.56
CA LEU A 50 -9.06 -2.21 4.51
C LEU A 50 -8.99 -2.87 3.12
N ALA A 51 -9.17 -2.10 2.05
CA ALA A 51 -9.10 -2.58 0.68
C ALA A 51 -7.71 -3.17 0.35
N ASN A 52 -6.63 -2.53 0.79
CA ASN A 52 -5.27 -3.07 0.63
C ASN A 52 -5.09 -4.38 1.41
N ARG A 53 -5.61 -4.49 2.63
CA ARG A 53 -5.57 -5.73 3.42
C ARG A 53 -6.36 -6.86 2.76
N ILE A 54 -7.54 -6.53 2.24
CA ILE A 54 -8.39 -7.47 1.49
C ILE A 54 -7.66 -7.90 0.21
N ALA A 55 -7.14 -6.97 -0.59
CA ALA A 55 -6.39 -7.27 -1.80
C ALA A 55 -5.15 -8.14 -1.52
N ALA A 56 -4.41 -7.86 -0.45
CA ALA A 56 -3.26 -8.68 -0.02
C ALA A 56 -3.70 -10.08 0.43
N ALA A 57 -4.82 -10.20 1.14
CA ALA A 57 -5.35 -11.48 1.62
C ALA A 57 -5.94 -12.35 0.49
N ILE A 58 -6.56 -11.74 -0.51
CA ILE A 58 -7.09 -12.45 -1.69
C ILE A 58 -5.95 -12.75 -2.70
N GLY A 59 -4.90 -11.92 -2.70
CA GLY A 59 -3.77 -11.96 -3.62
C GLY A 59 -2.68 -13.01 -3.36
N SER A 60 -2.96 -14.07 -2.61
CA SER A 60 -2.02 -15.19 -2.38
C SER A 60 -2.27 -16.41 -3.29
N ARG A 61 -2.86 -16.21 -4.47
CA ARG A 61 -2.75 -17.17 -5.59
C ARG A 61 -2.09 -16.52 -6.80
N LYS A 62 -0.98 -15.82 -6.57
CA LYS A 62 -0.02 -15.62 -7.65
C LYS A 62 0.86 -16.87 -7.62
N GLU A 63 0.66 -17.73 -8.61
CA GLU A 63 1.49 -18.89 -8.92
C GLU A 63 2.90 -18.76 -8.35
N GLU A 64 3.23 -19.72 -7.51
CA GLU A 64 4.58 -20.12 -7.15
C GLU A 64 5.32 -20.61 -8.41
N SER A 65 5.58 -19.71 -9.37
CA SER A 65 6.37 -20.01 -10.56
C SER A 65 7.01 -18.75 -11.17
N LYS A 66 7.50 -17.83 -10.32
CA LYS A 66 8.50 -16.83 -10.73
C LYS A 66 9.57 -16.61 -9.65
N GLY A 67 9.92 -17.67 -8.93
CA GLY A 67 11.18 -17.74 -8.18
C GLY A 67 12.31 -18.26 -9.07
N LEU A 68 13.53 -18.28 -8.56
CA LEU A 68 14.75 -18.78 -9.23
C LEU A 68 14.55 -20.17 -9.92
N ALA A 69 13.61 -20.98 -9.43
CA ALA A 69 13.21 -22.27 -10.00
C ALA A 69 12.41 -22.16 -11.32
N GLY A 70 11.61 -21.10 -11.52
CA GLY A 70 10.86 -20.88 -12.77
C GLY A 70 11.74 -20.35 -13.89
N ILE A 71 12.73 -19.52 -13.57
CA ILE A 71 13.77 -19.10 -14.52
C ILE A 71 14.75 -20.24 -14.81
N ALA A 72 15.15 -21.04 -13.81
CA ALA A 72 15.97 -22.23 -14.04
C ALA A 72 15.23 -23.30 -14.85
N GLY A 73 13.95 -23.55 -14.55
CA GLY A 73 13.10 -24.49 -15.27
C GLY A 73 12.76 -24.03 -16.70
N GLY A 74 12.56 -22.74 -16.91
CA GLY A 74 12.33 -22.16 -18.25
C GLY A 74 13.59 -22.16 -19.12
N VAL A 75 14.77 -21.89 -18.53
CA VAL A 75 16.05 -21.91 -19.26
C VAL A 75 16.50 -23.36 -19.54
N LEU A 76 16.36 -24.28 -18.58
CA LEU A 76 16.62 -25.72 -18.80
C LEU A 76 15.62 -26.33 -19.79
N GLY A 77 14.35 -25.93 -19.72
CA GLY A 77 13.30 -26.36 -20.65
C GLY A 77 13.57 -25.91 -22.09
N ASN A 78 13.97 -24.65 -22.31
CA ASN A 78 14.31 -24.17 -23.64
C ASN A 78 15.61 -24.77 -24.20
N ILE A 79 16.59 -25.13 -23.36
CA ILE A 79 17.84 -25.77 -23.81
C ILE A 79 17.65 -27.27 -24.11
N ILE A 80 16.78 -27.96 -23.38
CA ILE A 80 16.52 -29.40 -23.61
C ILE A 80 15.47 -29.65 -24.71
N SER A 81 14.60 -28.67 -24.97
CA SER A 81 13.47 -28.82 -25.89
C SER A 81 13.75 -28.40 -27.34
N GLY A 82 14.99 -27.97 -27.65
CA GLY A 82 15.54 -27.89 -29.01
C GLY A 82 14.64 -27.20 -30.03
N ASP A 83 14.69 -25.88 -30.08
CA ASP A 83 14.29 -25.14 -31.27
C ASP A 83 15.60 -24.85 -32.05
N ASP A 84 15.77 -25.62 -33.13
CA ASP A 84 16.95 -25.89 -34.00
C ASP A 84 18.12 -26.74 -33.43
#